data_AF-A0A7C0VUQ9-F1
#
_entry.id   AF-A0A7C0VUQ9-F1
#
_cell.length_a   1.000
_cell.length_b   1.000
_cell.length_c   1.000
_cell.angle_alpha   90.00
_cell.angle_beta   90.00
_cell.angle_gamma   90.00
#
_symmetry.space_group_name_H-M   'P 1'
#
loop_
_entity.id
_entity.type
_entity.pdbx_description
1 polymer ?
#
loop_
_entity_poly.entity_id
_entity_poly.type
_entity_poly.pdbx_seq_one_letter_code
_entity_poly.pdbx_strand_id
1 'polypeptide(L)' 'MSRTRSGSRYLVFQCLQHTIDLPNEQWRVLDQAHRKRNLAEYEGYMRIDEQLVAALVRVAREVAKRVNELANL' A
#
# COMPACT_ATOMS: atom_id res chain seq x y z
N MET A 1 -14.90 17.04 -6.48
CA MET A 1 -14.31 15.72 -6.14
C MET A 1 -12.81 15.77 -6.37
N SER A 2 -12.01 15.78 -5.30
CA SER A 2 -10.56 15.85 -5.37
C SER A 2 -9.98 14.59 -6.01
N ARG A 3 -9.56 14.72 -7.28
CA ARG A 3 -8.51 13.86 -7.84
C ARG A 3 -7.28 14.01 -6.94
N THR A 4 -7.00 13.02 -6.09
CA THR A 4 -5.70 12.93 -5.42
C THR A 4 -4.60 12.99 -6.48
N ARG A 5 -3.75 14.02 -6.38
CA ARG A 5 -2.74 14.42 -7.37
C ARG A 5 -1.86 13.23 -7.76
N SER A 6 -1.91 12.83 -9.03
CA SER A 6 -1.26 11.63 -9.60
C SER A 6 0.28 11.63 -9.58
N GLY A 7 0.94 12.69 -9.08
CA GLY A 7 2.40 12.87 -9.08
C GLY A 7 3.14 12.42 -7.81
N SER A 8 2.47 12.21 -6.67
CA SER A 8 3.14 11.88 -5.39
C SER A 8 2.83 10.47 -4.86
N ARG A 9 2.61 9.49 -5.76
CA ARG A 9 2.12 8.15 -5.37
C ARG A 9 3.10 7.33 -4.53
N TYR A 10 4.40 7.64 -4.59
CA TYR A 10 5.43 6.96 -3.80
C TYR A 10 5.51 7.46 -2.35
N LEU A 11 5.27 8.76 -2.13
CA LEU A 11 5.51 9.41 -0.85
C LEU A 11 4.54 8.94 0.25
N VAL A 12 3.31 8.56 -0.12
CA VAL A 12 2.28 8.15 0.84
C VAL A 12 2.67 6.89 1.60
N PHE A 13 3.25 5.90 0.93
CA PHE A 13 3.63 4.65 1.61
C PHE A 13 5.02 4.74 2.25
N GLN A 14 5.91 5.59 1.72
CA GLN A 14 7.22 5.86 2.33
C GLN A 14 7.11 6.46 3.73
N CYS A 15 6.08 7.27 4.00
CA CYS A 15 5.91 7.83 5.34
C CYS A 15 5.71 6.76 6.42
N LEU A 16 5.22 5.55 6.07
CA LEU A 16 5.02 4.44 7.01
C LEU A 16 6.32 3.96 7.65
N GLN A 17 7.46 4.10 6.96
CA GLN A 17 8.76 3.83 7.56
C GLN A 17 9.05 4.79 8.72
N HIS A 18 8.64 6.05 8.59
CA HIS A 18 8.94 7.09 9.57
C HIS A 18 7.88 7.23 10.66
N THR A 19 6.66 6.75 10.44
CA THR A 19 5.55 6.89 11.40
C THR A 19 5.30 5.65 12.24
N ILE A 20 5.44 4.45 11.66
CA ILE A 20 5.16 3.16 12.33
C ILE A 20 6.30 2.16 12.15
N ASP A 21 7.48 2.64 11.73
CA ASP A 21 8.68 1.82 11.50
C ASP A 21 8.45 0.64 10.54
N LEU A 22 7.59 0.82 9.53
CA LEU A 22 7.30 -0.23 8.56
C LEU A 22 8.49 -0.41 7.60
N PRO A 23 9.04 -1.64 7.43
CA PRO A 23 10.18 -1.87 6.56
C PRO A 23 9.93 -1.49 5.10
N ASN A 24 11.00 -1.12 4.40
CA ASN A 24 10.94 -0.60 3.03
C ASN A 24 10.32 -1.57 2.03
N GLU A 25 10.68 -2.84 2.14
CA GLU A 25 10.13 -3.92 1.33
C GLU A 25 8.63 -4.10 1.53
N GLN A 26 8.09 -3.80 2.70
CA GLN A 26 6.68 -3.98 3.00
C GLN A 26 5.83 -2.86 2.40
N TRP A 27 6.19 -1.59 2.62
CA TRP A 27 5.41 -0.49 2.04
C TRP A 27 5.48 -0.49 0.50
N ARG A 28 6.55 -1.03 -0.09
CA ARG A 28 6.64 -1.25 -1.55
C ARG A 28 5.60 -2.22 -2.09
N VAL A 29 5.15 -3.20 -1.31
CA VAL A 29 4.05 -4.10 -1.69
C VAL A 29 2.75 -3.32 -1.83
N LEU A 30 2.47 -2.39 -0.91
CA LEU A 30 1.29 -1.52 -0.95
C LEU A 30 1.30 -0.62 -2.19
N ASP A 31 2.46 -0.01 -2.50
CA ASP A 31 2.64 0.81 -3.70
C ASP A 31 2.45 -0.02 -4.98
N GLN A 32 3.04 -1.22 -5.06
CA GLN A 32 2.89 -2.10 -6.22
C GLN A 32 1.44 -2.52 -6.44
N ALA A 33 0.73 -2.91 -5.38
CA ALA A 33 -0.69 -3.25 -5.44
C ALA A 33 -1.54 -2.05 -5.89
N HIS A 34 -1.27 -0.87 -5.33
CA HIS A 34 -1.97 0.36 -5.71
C HIS A 34 -1.74 0.72 -7.19
N ARG A 35 -0.51 0.59 -7.70
CA ARG A 35 -0.24 0.82 -9.14
C ARG A 35 -0.96 -0.18 -10.04
N LYS A 36 -0.98 -1.47 -9.69
CA LYS A 36 -1.71 -2.49 -10.47
C LYS A 36 -3.22 -2.22 -10.48
N ARG A 37 -3.81 -1.86 -9.33
CA ARG A 37 -5.22 -1.45 -9.24
C ARG A 37 -5.52 -0.26 -10.15
N ASN A 38 -4.67 0.77 -10.12
CA ASN A 38 -4.84 1.94 -10.98
C ASN A 38 -4.73 1.57 -12.47
N LEU A 39 -3.76 0.74 -12.86
CA LEU A 39 -3.60 0.29 -14.25
C LEU A 39 -4.83 -0.49 -14.73
N ALA A 40 -5.36 -1.39 -13.90
CA ALA A 40 -6.57 -2.15 -14.22
C ALA A 40 -7.81 -1.25 -14.37
N GLU A 41 -7.95 -0.19 -13.57
CA GLU A 41 -9.01 0.81 -13.75
C GLU A 41 -8.90 1.52 -15.12
N TYR A 42 -7.69 1.71 -15.65
CA TYR A 42 -7.47 2.31 -16.96
C TYR A 42 -7.67 1.35 -18.13
N GLU A 43 -7.27 0.08 -18.00
CA GLU A 43 -7.28 -0.91 -19.10
C GLU A 43 -8.53 -1.81 -19.11
N GLY A 44 -9.37 -1.78 -18.07
CA GLY A 44 -10.62 -2.55 -17.99
C GLY A 44 -10.43 -4.06 -17.78
N TYR A 45 -9.20 -4.55 -17.74
CA TYR A 45 -8.84 -5.93 -17.45
C TYR A 45 -7.82 -6.00 -16.32
N MET A 46 -8.13 -6.75 -15.26
CA MET A 46 -7.22 -6.98 -14.15
C MET A 46 -6.69 -8.42 -14.17
N ARG A 47 -5.41 -8.59 -14.49
CA ARG A 47 -4.73 -9.85 -14.21
C ARG A 47 -4.47 -9.96 -12.71
N ILE A 48 -5.20 -10.86 -12.06
CA ILE A 48 -4.99 -11.17 -10.64
C ILE A 48 -3.65 -11.88 -10.50
N ASP A 49 -2.82 -11.33 -9.61
CA ASP A 49 -1.56 -11.92 -9.18
C ASP A 49 -1.75 -12.39 -7.73
N GLU A 50 -2.04 -13.67 -7.55
CA GLU A 50 -2.35 -14.25 -6.25
C GLU A 50 -1.21 -14.06 -5.23
N GLN A 51 0.04 -14.07 -5.69
CA GLN A 51 1.20 -13.83 -4.82
C GLN A 51 1.22 -12.39 -4.32
N LEU A 52 0.94 -11.42 -5.19
CA LEU A 52 0.82 -10.02 -4.80
C LEU A 52 -0.36 -9.81 -3.85
N VAL A 53 -1.51 -10.47 -4.08
CA VAL A 53 -2.67 -10.39 -3.19
C VAL A 53 -2.34 -10.95 -1.80
N ALA A 54 -1.70 -12.12 -1.73
CA ALA A 54 -1.27 -12.71 -0.47
C ALA A 54 -0.26 -11.81 0.27
N ALA A 55 0.68 -11.20 -0.45
CA ALA A 55 1.62 -10.25 0.11
C ALA A 55 0.93 -8.98 0.62
N LEU A 56 -0.02 -8.44 -0.16
CA LEU A 56 -0.82 -7.27 0.22
C LEU A 56 -1.59 -7.50 1.52
N VAL A 57 -2.28 -8.64 1.63
CA VAL A 57 -3.03 -8.99 2.85
C VAL A 57 -2.11 -9.10 4.06
N ARG A 58 -0.94 -9.74 3.89
CA ARG A 58 0.05 -9.86 4.97
C ARG A 58 0.56 -8.49 5.44
N VAL A 59 0.96 -7.62 4.51
CA VAL A 59 1.46 -6.28 4.86
C VAL A 59 0.35 -5.41 5.46
N ALA A 60 -0.87 -5.47 4.94
CA ALA A 60 -1.99 -4.71 5.50
C ALA A 60 -2.29 -5.08 6.95
N ARG A 61 -2.16 -6.37 7.31
CA ARG A 61 -2.26 -6.83 8.71
C ARG A 61 -1.14 -6.29 9.58
N GLU A 62 0.10 -6.26 9.09
CA GLU A 62 1.23 -5.68 9.82
C GLU A 62 1.05 -4.17 10.06
N VAL A 63 0.57 -3.43 9.04
CA VAL A 63 0.20 -2.02 9.20
C VAL A 63 -0.85 -1.85 10.27
N ALA A 64 -1.95 -2.61 10.22
CA ALA A 64 -3.02 -2.52 11.22
C ALA A 64 -2.52 -2.80 12.63
N LYS A 65 -1.66 -3.82 12.80
CA LYS A 65 -1.03 -4.15 14.08
C LYS A 65 -0.23 -2.97 14.62
N ARG A 66 0.69 -2.41 13.83
CA ARG A 66 1.56 -1.29 14.26
C ARG A 66 0.80 0.00 14.52
N VAL A 67 -0.24 0.27 13.73
CA VAL A 67 -1.13 1.43 13.97
C VAL A 67 -1.89 1.27 15.29
N ASN A 68 -2.38 0.06 15.60
CA ASN A 68 -3.02 -0.21 16.89
C ASN A 68 -2.03 -0.10 18.04
N GLU A 69 -0.78 -0.54 17.87
CA GLU A 69 0.28 -0.33 18.85
C GLU A 69 0.53 1.16 19.10
N LEU A 70 0.64 1.97 18.03
CA LEU A 70 0.81 3.43 18.13
C LEU A 70 -0.38 4.13 18.81
N ALA A 71 -1.61 3.67 18.56
CA ALA A 71 -2.83 4.26 19.11
C ALA A 71 -3.09 3.86 20.57
N ASN A 72 -2.49 2.75 21.03
CA ASN A 72 -2.59 2.24 22.40
C ASN A 72 -1.37 2.60 23.26
N LEU A 73 -0.48 3.47 22.76
CA LEU A 73 0.52 4.19 23.56
C LEU A 73 -0.13 5.34 24.32
#